data_AF-A0A1G2HH10-F1
#
_entry.id   AF-A0A1G2HH10-F1
#
_cell.length_a   1.000
_cell.length_b   1.000
_cell.length_c   1.000
_cell.angle_alpha   90.00
_cell.angle_beta   90.00
_cell.angle_gamma   90.00
#
_symmetry.space_group_name_H-M   'P 1'
#
loop_
_entity.id
_entity.type
_entity.pdbx_description
1 polymer ?
#
loop_
_entity_poly.entity_id
_entity_poly.type
_entity_poly.pdbx_seq_one_letter_code
_entity_poly.pdbx_strand_id
1 'polypeptide(L)'
;MRPSFERHLREYGKLIKDQMSAEDSEALEKLETVIEYHVERAAKTQETTIVGQEKIFEIQKEKQRIMERLHENLRCLDDENCTPERPESSRLVTFNEKENKFFVEMPNGSQETATLGDILTDGDWGLMYYLDSQTMPRMAQKKFFVESAKRELRNLLDEQLSEQDLDSFKIPGQPRGSLRGIVGSRKMVNKSGGFNLEKRPEYVGFVAEVIVKNLFQQLRFDGVLDVRVVEGDVYQDAVEKIDFIIHTKQHKRGVDVEVDEVVSHIAVQFTTERRNERLRKKILQLEEVRASLIESGLVDDIILVRVPMKGLVEHYTNWIKGDMPPGGPITYIPPSVRKMLLQEVLKGIPNFNEVENVDEIEENMIFRINERGETGQKISNRELIKKYLKDFYQHSSYTTKVLQEEQLEDGRIKARVGLYIGGEFLAEGEGIAKEPGGKPEKSSKMRSSAISRAKGNARRKLVKKIKNDARVRIS
;
A
#
# COMPACT_ATOMS: atom_id res chain seq x y z
N MET A 1 0.94 -4.03 -24.53
CA MET A 1 -0.12 -3.31 -25.30
C MET A 1 -0.15 -3.82 -26.73
N ARG A 2 -1.33 -3.95 -27.38
CA ARG A 2 -1.42 -4.44 -28.77
C ARG A 2 -0.88 -3.40 -29.76
N PRO A 3 -0.03 -3.76 -30.75
CA PRO A 3 0.56 -2.79 -31.67
C PRO A 3 -0.46 -1.99 -32.49
N SER A 4 -1.58 -2.61 -32.85
CA SER A 4 -2.66 -1.92 -33.56
C SER A 4 -3.28 -0.82 -32.70
N PHE A 5 -3.51 -1.09 -31.42
CA PHE A 5 -4.08 -0.11 -30.50
C PHE A 5 -3.16 1.09 -30.32
N GLU A 6 -1.87 0.85 -30.07
CA GLU A 6 -0.87 1.91 -29.93
C GLU A 6 -0.81 2.84 -31.15
N ARG A 7 -0.91 2.26 -32.37
CA ARG A 7 -0.95 3.06 -33.60
C ARG A 7 -2.13 4.03 -33.64
N HIS A 8 -3.34 3.58 -33.30
CA HIS A 8 -4.52 4.45 -33.30
C HIS A 8 -4.40 5.54 -32.24
N LEU A 9 -3.79 5.26 -31.07
CA LEU A 9 -3.55 6.29 -30.06
C LEU A 9 -2.59 7.39 -30.54
N ARG A 10 -1.56 7.01 -31.29
CA ARG A 10 -0.66 7.99 -31.93
C ARG A 10 -1.40 8.85 -32.95
N GLU A 11 -2.30 8.24 -33.73
CA GLU A 11 -3.14 8.97 -34.70
C GLU A 11 -4.08 9.95 -33.98
N TYR A 12 -4.81 9.51 -32.94
CA TYR A 12 -5.66 10.40 -32.13
C TYR A 12 -4.87 11.54 -31.51
N GLY A 13 -3.70 11.27 -30.93
CA GLY A 13 -2.84 12.30 -30.35
C GLY A 13 -2.39 13.35 -31.36
N LYS A 14 -2.21 13.00 -32.64
CA LYS A 14 -1.92 13.96 -33.70
C LYS A 14 -3.15 14.82 -34.00
N LEU A 15 -4.31 14.19 -34.22
CA LEU A 15 -5.56 14.89 -34.54
C LEU A 15 -5.99 15.85 -33.43
N ILE A 16 -5.81 15.47 -32.17
CA ILE A 16 -6.12 16.32 -31.01
C ILE A 16 -5.23 17.57 -31.01
N LYS A 17 -3.92 17.44 -31.27
CA LYS A 17 -3.02 18.60 -31.34
C LYS A 17 -3.38 19.53 -32.50
N ASP A 18 -3.72 18.96 -33.64
CA ASP A 18 -4.17 19.72 -34.81
C ASP A 18 -5.49 20.46 -34.49
N GLN A 19 -6.44 19.80 -33.79
CA GLN A 19 -7.70 20.41 -33.32
C GLN A 19 -7.46 21.55 -32.32
N MET A 20 -6.56 21.36 -31.36
CA MET A 20 -6.26 22.37 -30.34
C MET A 20 -5.49 23.58 -30.88
N SER A 21 -4.82 23.42 -32.03
CA SER A 21 -4.07 24.50 -32.70
C SER A 21 -4.87 25.22 -33.79
N ALA A 22 -6.09 24.76 -34.11
CA ALA A 22 -6.90 25.34 -35.16
C ALA A 22 -7.52 26.68 -34.70
N GLU A 23 -7.29 27.74 -35.47
CA GLU A 23 -7.71 29.11 -35.13
C GLU A 23 -9.05 29.52 -35.76
N ASP A 24 -9.45 28.87 -36.87
CA ASP A 24 -10.68 29.20 -37.61
C ASP A 24 -11.72 28.06 -37.64
N SER A 25 -12.98 28.45 -37.85
CA SER A 25 -14.13 27.54 -37.82
C SER A 25 -14.14 26.55 -39.00
N GLU A 26 -13.56 26.90 -40.15
CA GLU A 26 -13.56 26.07 -41.35
C GLU A 26 -12.55 24.91 -41.21
N ALA A 27 -11.39 25.17 -40.61
CA ALA A 27 -10.41 24.15 -40.29
C ALA A 27 -10.95 23.17 -39.24
N LEU A 28 -11.69 23.67 -38.24
CA LEU A 28 -12.33 22.83 -37.24
C LEU A 28 -13.36 21.86 -37.85
N GLU A 29 -14.23 22.34 -38.75
CA GLU A 29 -15.24 21.50 -39.43
C GLU A 29 -14.60 20.40 -40.30
N LYS A 30 -13.51 20.75 -41.02
CA LYS A 30 -12.73 19.75 -41.78
C LYS A 30 -12.07 18.72 -40.87
N LEU A 31 -11.55 19.14 -39.71
CA LEU A 31 -10.94 18.24 -38.74
C LEU A 31 -11.97 17.32 -38.09
N GLU A 32 -13.18 17.79 -37.81
CA GLU A 32 -14.27 16.95 -37.28
C GLU A 32 -14.58 15.77 -38.23
N THR A 33 -14.69 16.04 -39.54
CA THR A 33 -14.90 14.99 -40.53
C THR A 33 -13.77 13.96 -40.55
N VAL A 34 -12.51 14.41 -40.38
CA VAL A 34 -11.34 13.53 -40.30
C VAL A 34 -11.36 12.71 -39.01
N ILE A 35 -11.72 13.32 -37.88
CA ILE A 35 -11.84 12.65 -36.57
C ILE A 35 -12.89 11.55 -36.66
N GLU A 36 -14.08 11.83 -37.19
CA GLU A 36 -15.15 10.85 -37.38
C GLU A 36 -14.67 9.65 -38.20
N TYR A 37 -13.98 9.90 -39.32
CA TYR A 37 -13.41 8.84 -40.14
C TYR A 37 -12.42 7.94 -39.36
N HIS A 38 -11.52 8.54 -38.56
CA HIS A 38 -10.54 7.79 -37.78
C HIS A 38 -11.21 7.01 -36.64
N VAL A 39 -12.23 7.57 -35.99
CA VAL A 39 -13.03 6.89 -34.96
C VAL A 39 -13.76 5.68 -35.54
N GLU A 40 -14.43 5.83 -36.69
CA GLU A 40 -15.10 4.72 -37.36
C GLU A 40 -14.11 3.62 -37.79
N ARG A 41 -12.96 4.02 -38.34
CA ARG A 41 -11.91 3.09 -38.77
C ARG A 41 -11.34 2.32 -37.59
N ALA A 42 -11.09 2.99 -36.47
CA ALA A 42 -10.62 2.37 -35.24
C ALA A 42 -11.67 1.38 -34.70
N ALA A 43 -12.95 1.76 -34.69
CA ALA A 43 -14.04 0.90 -34.24
C ALA A 43 -14.10 -0.40 -35.05
N LYS A 44 -14.01 -0.30 -36.38
CA LYS A 44 -13.96 -1.47 -37.28
C LYS A 44 -12.71 -2.32 -37.04
N THR A 45 -11.54 -1.69 -36.90
CA THR A 45 -10.25 -2.40 -36.79
C THR A 45 -10.05 -3.08 -35.43
N GLN A 46 -10.52 -2.44 -34.35
CA GLN A 46 -10.43 -2.96 -32.99
C GLN A 46 -11.63 -3.84 -32.61
N GLU A 47 -12.64 -3.93 -33.49
CA GLU A 47 -13.90 -4.61 -33.23
C GLU A 47 -14.54 -4.11 -31.93
N THR A 48 -14.72 -2.80 -31.85
CA THR A 48 -15.42 -2.08 -30.77
C THR A 48 -16.55 -1.24 -31.35
N THR A 49 -17.36 -0.61 -30.49
CA THR A 49 -18.39 0.32 -30.95
C THR A 49 -17.79 1.68 -31.34
N ILE A 50 -18.49 2.44 -32.18
CA ILE A 50 -18.13 3.84 -32.50
C ILE A 50 -18.17 4.69 -31.23
N VAL A 51 -19.25 4.56 -30.45
CA VAL A 51 -19.43 5.26 -29.16
C VAL A 51 -18.28 4.99 -28.19
N GLY A 52 -17.79 3.76 -28.12
CA GLY A 52 -16.61 3.41 -27.31
C GLY A 52 -15.34 4.12 -27.79
N GLN A 53 -15.15 4.21 -29.11
CA GLN A 53 -14.00 4.93 -29.68
C GLN A 53 -14.10 6.44 -29.53
N GLU A 54 -15.29 7.03 -29.59
CA GLU A 54 -15.52 8.44 -29.27
C GLU A 54 -15.11 8.75 -27.82
N LYS A 55 -15.52 7.90 -26.87
CA LYS A 55 -15.09 8.05 -25.47
C LYS A 55 -13.57 7.90 -25.33
N ILE A 56 -12.96 6.94 -26.01
CA ILE A 56 -11.50 6.78 -25.99
C ILE A 56 -10.82 8.04 -26.55
N PHE A 57 -11.36 8.64 -27.60
CA PHE A 57 -10.87 9.90 -28.16
C PHE A 57 -10.97 11.05 -27.16
N GLU A 58 -12.10 11.21 -26.47
CA GLU A 58 -12.25 12.22 -25.41
C GLU A 58 -11.28 11.98 -24.22
N ILE A 59 -11.05 10.72 -23.84
CA ILE A 59 -10.03 10.39 -22.84
C ILE A 59 -8.62 10.80 -23.31
N GLN A 60 -8.30 10.61 -24.61
CA GLN A 60 -7.01 11.04 -25.17
C GLN A 60 -6.88 12.58 -25.16
N LYS A 61 -7.98 13.29 -25.43
CA LYS A 61 -8.02 14.76 -25.35
C LYS A 61 -7.72 15.25 -23.93
N GLU A 62 -8.31 14.60 -22.93
CA GLU A 62 -8.03 14.94 -21.53
C GLU A 62 -6.58 14.61 -21.12
N LYS A 63 -6.03 13.48 -21.58
CA LYS A 63 -4.60 13.17 -21.38
C LYS A 63 -3.69 14.24 -21.95
N GLN A 64 -4.01 14.77 -23.12
CA GLN A 64 -3.25 15.85 -23.75
C GLN A 64 -3.32 17.14 -22.93
N ARG A 65 -4.48 17.51 -22.40
CA ARG A 65 -4.64 18.66 -21.48
C ARG A 65 -3.80 18.52 -20.20
N ILE A 66 -3.77 17.33 -19.60
CA ILE A 66 -2.92 17.07 -18.41
C ILE A 66 -1.44 17.27 -18.75
N MET A 67 -0.99 16.81 -19.93
CA MET A 67 0.39 16.99 -20.39
C MET A 67 0.74 18.47 -20.66
N GLU A 68 -0.19 19.24 -21.20
CA GLU A 68 -0.02 20.69 -21.40
C GLU A 68 0.06 21.43 -20.07
N ARG A 69 -0.87 21.17 -19.15
CA ARG A 69 -0.84 21.72 -17.79
C ARG A 69 0.46 21.35 -17.07
N LEU A 70 0.97 20.12 -17.24
CA LEU A 70 2.27 19.72 -16.71
C LEU A 70 3.40 20.58 -17.32
N HIS A 71 3.42 20.76 -18.64
CA HIS A 71 4.43 21.59 -19.29
C HIS A 71 4.37 23.05 -18.84
N GLU A 72 3.18 23.62 -18.71
CA GLU A 72 2.97 24.98 -18.19
C GLU A 72 3.47 25.10 -16.76
N ASN A 73 3.05 24.20 -15.87
CA ASN A 73 3.53 24.18 -14.48
C ASN A 73 5.05 24.06 -14.39
N LEU A 74 5.67 23.23 -15.24
CA LEU A 74 7.13 23.08 -15.26
C LEU A 74 7.85 24.31 -15.82
N ARG A 75 7.28 25.00 -16.81
CA ARG A 75 7.81 26.28 -17.31
C ARG A 75 7.71 27.37 -16.25
N CYS A 76 6.61 27.40 -15.51
CA CYS A 76 6.38 28.36 -14.44
C CYS A 76 7.37 28.22 -13.27
N LEU A 77 7.96 27.04 -13.07
CA LEU A 77 9.05 26.87 -12.10
C LEU A 77 10.33 27.65 -12.45
N ASP A 78 10.47 28.05 -13.71
CA ASP A 78 11.65 28.77 -14.21
C ASP A 78 11.36 30.28 -14.43
N ASP A 79 10.13 30.73 -14.18
CA ASP A 79 9.70 32.14 -14.30
C ASP A 79 9.14 32.65 -12.97
N GLU A 80 9.83 33.61 -12.34
CA GLU A 80 9.46 34.19 -11.04
C GLU A 80 8.08 34.88 -11.06
N ASN A 81 7.59 35.30 -12.23
CA ASN A 81 6.29 35.94 -12.37
C ASN A 81 5.17 34.96 -12.67
N CYS A 82 5.48 33.69 -12.96
CA CYS A 82 4.46 32.69 -13.18
C CYS A 82 4.12 31.98 -11.86
N THR A 83 2.85 32.06 -11.46
CA THR A 83 2.32 31.26 -10.35
C THR A 83 1.31 30.26 -10.92
N PRO A 84 1.49 28.95 -10.68
CA PRO A 84 0.51 27.94 -11.07
C PRO A 84 -0.87 28.25 -10.51
N GLU A 85 -1.91 27.90 -11.25
CA GLU A 85 -3.29 28.07 -10.78
C GLU A 85 -3.54 27.20 -9.53
N ARG A 86 -4.13 27.79 -8.49
CA ARG A 86 -4.51 27.09 -7.27
C ARG A 86 -5.87 26.40 -7.45
N PRO A 87 -5.96 25.06 -7.39
CA PRO A 87 -7.26 24.38 -7.42
C PRO A 87 -8.10 24.73 -6.18
N GLU A 88 -9.41 24.92 -6.34
CA GLU A 88 -10.32 25.35 -5.25
C GLU A 88 -10.28 24.43 -4.01
N SER A 89 -10.13 23.12 -4.20
CA SER A 89 -10.12 22.11 -3.13
C SER A 89 -8.73 21.80 -2.57
N SER A 90 -7.70 22.55 -2.97
CA SER A 90 -6.31 22.27 -2.61
C SER A 90 -5.88 22.87 -1.28
N ARG A 91 -5.13 22.07 -0.50
CA ARG A 91 -4.49 22.50 0.75
C ARG A 91 -3.18 23.20 0.45
N LEU A 92 -2.93 24.35 1.10
CA LEU A 92 -1.67 25.06 0.96
C LEU A 92 -0.54 24.28 1.63
N VAL A 93 0.58 24.14 0.94
CA VAL A 93 1.81 23.55 1.45
C VAL A 93 2.91 24.58 1.39
N THR A 94 3.55 24.83 2.53
CA THR A 94 4.73 25.68 2.65
C THR A 94 5.92 24.85 3.12
N PHE A 95 7.14 25.34 2.88
CA PHE A 95 8.37 24.71 3.35
C PHE A 95 9.18 25.66 4.21
N ASN A 96 9.57 25.19 5.40
CA ASN A 96 10.46 25.94 6.29
C ASN A 96 11.89 25.44 6.09
N GLU A 97 12.72 26.25 5.44
CA GLU A 97 14.12 25.91 5.15
C GLU A 97 14.97 25.70 6.41
N LYS A 98 14.69 26.44 7.50
CA LYS A 98 15.45 26.33 8.76
C LYS A 98 15.21 25.00 9.46
N GLU A 99 13.97 24.52 9.41
CA GLU A 99 13.57 23.26 10.04
C GLU A 99 13.64 22.07 9.08
N ASN A 100 13.79 22.33 7.78
CA ASN A 100 13.73 21.34 6.71
C ASN A 100 12.43 20.51 6.75
N LYS A 101 11.29 21.19 6.97
CA LYS A 101 9.96 20.58 7.15
C LYS A 101 8.92 21.21 6.23
N PHE A 102 8.00 20.37 5.74
CA PHE A 102 6.81 20.83 5.02
C PHE A 102 5.68 21.04 6.02
N PHE A 103 4.90 22.10 5.83
CA PHE A 103 3.70 22.40 6.61
C PHE A 103 2.49 22.44 5.69
N VAL A 104 1.43 21.79 6.11
CA VAL A 104 0.15 21.71 5.39
C VAL A 104 -0.89 22.47 6.20
N GLU A 105 -1.58 23.40 5.54
CA GLU A 105 -2.75 24.06 6.11
C GLU A 105 -3.96 23.12 6.09
N MET A 106 -4.47 22.78 7.27
CA MET A 106 -5.62 21.91 7.47
C MET A 106 -6.93 22.69 7.33
N PRO A 107 -8.07 22.03 7.03
CA PRO A 107 -9.36 22.70 6.87
C PRO A 107 -9.85 23.51 8.09
N ASN A 108 -9.39 23.14 9.28
CA ASN A 108 -9.66 23.81 10.54
C ASN A 108 -8.75 25.03 10.81
N GLY A 109 -7.85 25.36 9.88
CA GLY A 109 -6.86 26.45 9.99
C GLY A 109 -5.60 26.10 10.78
N SER A 110 -5.47 24.88 11.33
CA SER A 110 -4.23 24.44 11.95
C SER A 110 -3.18 24.07 10.90
N GLN A 111 -1.90 24.09 11.28
CA GLN A 111 -0.83 23.57 10.44
C GLN A 111 -0.37 22.21 10.96
N GLU A 112 -0.21 21.27 10.05
CA GLU A 112 0.40 19.97 10.33
C GLU A 112 1.68 19.79 9.52
N THR A 113 2.69 19.16 10.11
CA THR A 113 3.91 18.85 9.37
C THR A 113 3.73 17.62 8.48
N ALA A 114 4.34 17.64 7.30
CA ALA A 114 4.35 16.53 6.38
C ALA A 114 5.78 16.26 5.85
N THR A 115 5.98 15.06 5.32
CA THR A 115 7.12 14.71 4.48
C THR A 115 6.74 14.90 3.01
N LEU A 116 7.75 14.93 2.13
CA LEU A 116 7.50 14.95 0.68
C LEU A 116 6.78 13.66 0.23
N GLY A 117 7.12 12.51 0.81
CA GLY A 117 6.43 11.25 0.54
C GLY A 117 4.94 11.29 0.87
N ASP A 118 4.57 11.89 2.01
CA ASP A 118 3.16 12.09 2.39
C ASP A 118 2.42 12.88 1.29
N ILE A 119 2.91 14.08 0.98
CA ILE A 119 2.28 15.00 0.02
C ILE A 119 2.12 14.36 -1.37
N LEU A 120 3.12 13.61 -1.83
CA LEU A 120 3.09 12.98 -3.15
C LEU A 120 2.09 11.82 -3.23
N THR A 121 2.00 11.01 -2.18
CA THR A 121 1.14 9.81 -2.15
C THR A 121 -0.30 10.12 -1.77
N ASP A 122 -0.54 11.23 -1.08
CA ASP A 122 -1.85 11.56 -0.52
C ASP A 122 -2.95 11.82 -1.57
N GLY A 123 -2.59 12.19 -2.79
CA GLY A 123 -3.60 12.33 -3.83
C GLY A 123 -4.16 11.00 -4.37
N ASP A 124 -3.59 9.84 -4.01
CA ASP A 124 -4.29 8.56 -4.17
C ASP A 124 -5.49 8.41 -3.21
N TRP A 125 -5.56 9.28 -2.21
CA TRP A 125 -6.73 9.42 -1.33
C TRP A 125 -7.63 10.60 -1.74
N GLY A 126 -7.38 11.20 -2.90
CA GLY A 126 -8.12 12.38 -3.37
C GLY A 126 -7.78 13.69 -2.65
N LEU A 127 -6.67 13.74 -1.91
CA LEU A 127 -6.13 14.97 -1.34
C LEU A 127 -5.35 15.75 -2.40
N MET A 128 -5.72 17.01 -2.59
CA MET A 128 -5.05 17.92 -3.52
C MET A 128 -4.25 18.95 -2.73
N TYR A 129 -3.04 19.25 -3.21
CA TYR A 129 -2.16 20.23 -2.62
C TYR A 129 -1.83 21.34 -3.60
N TYR A 130 -1.68 22.53 -3.06
CA TYR A 130 -1.11 23.68 -3.75
C TYR A 130 0.20 24.03 -3.07
N LEU A 131 1.28 23.97 -3.83
CA LEU A 131 2.62 24.21 -3.34
C LEU A 131 2.92 25.71 -3.44
N ASP A 132 3.27 26.33 -2.32
CA ASP A 132 3.70 27.73 -2.30
C ASP A 132 5.03 27.88 -3.06
N SER A 133 4.99 28.56 -4.20
CA SER A 133 6.14 28.71 -5.09
C SER A 133 7.30 29.46 -4.44
N GLN A 134 7.03 30.31 -3.44
CA GLN A 134 8.04 31.13 -2.76
C GLN A 134 8.86 30.35 -1.75
N THR A 135 8.24 29.39 -1.04
CA THR A 135 8.91 28.65 0.03
C THR A 135 9.38 27.26 -0.40
N MET A 136 8.73 26.65 -1.39
CA MET A 136 8.97 25.25 -1.76
C MET A 136 10.25 25.05 -2.60
N PRO A 137 11.10 24.06 -2.30
CA PRO A 137 12.26 23.75 -3.12
C PRO A 137 11.86 23.34 -4.54
N ARG A 138 12.53 23.88 -5.57
CA ARG A 138 12.22 23.61 -6.99
C ARG A 138 12.13 22.13 -7.32
N MET A 139 13.05 21.31 -6.78
CA MET A 139 13.05 19.86 -7.01
C MET A 139 11.82 19.16 -6.44
N ALA A 140 11.32 19.61 -5.28
CA ALA A 140 10.09 19.09 -4.69
C ALA A 140 8.88 19.49 -5.54
N GLN A 141 8.79 20.75 -5.99
CA GLN A 141 7.71 21.22 -6.86
C GLN A 141 7.66 20.45 -8.19
N LYS A 142 8.80 20.31 -8.87
CA LYS A 142 8.92 19.53 -10.12
C LYS A 142 8.45 18.09 -9.92
N LYS A 143 8.90 17.44 -8.84
CA LYS A 143 8.51 16.06 -8.52
C LYS A 143 7.01 15.95 -8.27
N PHE A 144 6.42 16.89 -7.54
CA PHE A 144 4.99 16.94 -7.28
C PHE A 144 4.15 17.07 -8.55
N PHE A 145 4.48 17.99 -9.45
CA PHE A 145 3.72 18.14 -10.70
C PHE A 145 3.82 16.88 -11.58
N VAL A 146 5.02 16.30 -11.68
CA VAL A 146 5.25 15.08 -12.46
C VAL A 146 4.46 13.89 -11.88
N GLU A 147 4.51 13.66 -10.57
CA GLU A 147 3.79 12.53 -9.96
C GLU A 147 2.28 12.74 -9.95
N SER A 148 1.79 13.98 -9.78
CA SER A 148 0.37 14.31 -9.90
C SER A 148 -0.14 14.04 -11.32
N ALA A 149 0.57 14.50 -12.34
CA ALA A 149 0.23 14.24 -13.74
C ALA A 149 0.27 12.74 -14.06
N LYS A 150 1.27 11.99 -13.58
CA LYS A 150 1.34 10.54 -13.77
C LYS A 150 0.11 9.82 -13.19
N ARG A 151 -0.33 10.21 -12.00
CA ARG A 151 -1.52 9.63 -11.36
C ARG A 151 -2.79 9.90 -12.18
N GLU A 152 -2.99 11.14 -12.62
CA GLU A 152 -4.14 11.51 -13.44
C GLU A 152 -4.14 10.76 -14.79
N LEU A 153 -2.99 10.71 -15.47
CA LEU A 153 -2.83 9.97 -16.72
C LEU A 153 -3.08 8.47 -16.55
N ARG A 154 -2.68 7.89 -15.40
CA ARG A 154 -2.96 6.49 -15.07
C ARG A 154 -4.44 6.24 -14.88
N ASN A 155 -5.15 7.08 -14.13
CA ASN A 155 -6.60 6.97 -13.96
C ASN A 155 -7.33 6.97 -15.31
N LEU A 156 -6.90 7.83 -16.24
CA LEU A 156 -7.43 7.88 -17.60
C LEU A 156 -7.01 6.68 -18.46
N LEU A 157 -5.82 6.10 -18.23
CA LEU A 157 -5.42 4.86 -18.89
C LEU A 157 -6.28 3.68 -18.44
N ASP A 158 -6.54 3.56 -17.14
CA ASP A 158 -7.42 2.52 -16.60
C ASP A 158 -8.85 2.62 -17.15
N GLU A 159 -9.38 3.85 -17.24
CA GLU A 159 -10.67 4.11 -17.85
C GLU A 159 -10.69 3.73 -19.33
N GLN A 160 -9.64 4.10 -20.07
CA GLN A 160 -9.50 3.77 -21.48
C GLN A 160 -9.43 2.25 -21.72
N LEU A 161 -8.62 1.53 -20.94
CA LEU A 161 -8.49 0.07 -21.03
C LEU A 161 -9.82 -0.61 -20.71
N SER A 162 -10.52 -0.12 -19.68
CA SER A 162 -11.85 -0.62 -19.33
C SER A 162 -12.85 -0.39 -20.46
N GLU A 163 -12.93 0.81 -21.06
CA GLU A 163 -13.84 1.05 -22.18
C GLU A 163 -13.51 0.16 -23.38
N GLN A 164 -12.21 -0.02 -23.70
CA GLN A 164 -11.79 -0.88 -24.79
C GLN A 164 -12.17 -2.35 -24.56
N ASP A 165 -11.91 -2.89 -23.37
CA ASP A 165 -12.16 -4.30 -23.06
C ASP A 165 -13.65 -4.61 -22.88
N LEU A 166 -14.44 -3.65 -22.40
CA LEU A 166 -15.90 -3.78 -22.29
C LEU A 166 -16.57 -3.82 -23.67
N ASP A 167 -16.10 -2.98 -24.59
CA ASP A 167 -16.67 -2.85 -25.93
C ASP A 167 -16.12 -3.86 -26.93
N SER A 168 -15.01 -4.52 -26.62
CA SER A 168 -14.45 -5.54 -27.51
C SER A 168 -15.36 -6.77 -27.59
N PHE A 169 -15.68 -7.17 -28.82
CA PHE A 169 -16.41 -8.41 -29.11
C PHE A 169 -15.54 -9.69 -28.94
N LYS A 170 -14.22 -9.54 -28.71
CA LYS A 170 -13.23 -10.64 -28.78
C LYS A 170 -12.97 -11.43 -27.51
N ILE A 171 -13.52 -11.04 -26.36
CA ILE A 171 -13.17 -11.72 -25.11
C ILE A 171 -14.37 -12.52 -24.57
N PRO A 172 -14.71 -13.68 -25.18
CA PRO A 172 -15.67 -14.59 -24.58
C PRO A 172 -15.08 -15.16 -23.28
N GLY A 173 -15.83 -15.02 -22.19
CA GLY A 173 -15.50 -15.65 -20.89
C GLY A 173 -14.77 -14.78 -19.87
N GLN A 174 -14.31 -13.56 -20.20
CA GLN A 174 -13.84 -12.64 -19.17
C GLN A 174 -15.02 -11.97 -18.45
N PRO A 175 -15.01 -11.91 -17.11
CA PRO A 175 -16.06 -11.22 -16.37
C PRO A 175 -15.92 -9.71 -16.57
N ARG A 176 -16.61 -9.17 -17.58
CA ARG A 176 -16.78 -7.72 -17.84
C ARG A 176 -17.17 -6.92 -16.58
N GLY A 177 -17.85 -7.57 -15.62
CA GLY A 177 -18.18 -6.98 -14.32
C GLY A 177 -16.98 -6.72 -13.40
N SER A 178 -15.89 -7.48 -13.53
CA SER A 178 -14.68 -7.32 -12.71
C SER A 178 -13.90 -6.05 -13.07
N LEU A 179 -13.73 -5.77 -14.38
CA LEU A 179 -13.06 -4.56 -14.88
C LEU A 179 -13.80 -3.29 -14.43
N ARG A 180 -15.14 -3.25 -14.59
CA ARG A 180 -15.97 -2.13 -14.10
C ARG A 180 -15.89 -1.98 -12.58
N GLY A 181 -15.81 -3.09 -11.84
CA GLY A 181 -15.66 -3.09 -10.40
C GLY A 181 -14.34 -2.46 -9.95
N ILE A 182 -13.23 -2.80 -10.62
CA ILE A 182 -11.90 -2.26 -10.33
C ILE A 182 -11.85 -0.75 -10.61
N VAL A 183 -12.25 -0.32 -11.82
CA VAL A 183 -12.26 1.12 -12.17
C VAL A 183 -13.20 1.91 -11.26
N GLY A 184 -14.38 1.35 -10.96
CA GLY A 184 -15.31 1.96 -10.01
C GLY A 184 -14.71 2.11 -8.61
N SER A 185 -13.96 1.11 -8.14
CA SER A 185 -13.26 1.14 -6.85
C SER A 185 -12.17 2.21 -6.81
N ARG A 186 -11.30 2.25 -7.83
CA ARG A 186 -10.25 3.28 -7.97
C ARG A 186 -10.86 4.69 -7.98
N LYS A 187 -11.89 4.92 -8.79
CA LYS A 187 -12.60 6.22 -8.85
C LYS A 187 -13.26 6.59 -7.52
N MET A 188 -13.77 5.64 -6.74
CA MET A 188 -14.44 5.94 -5.46
C MET A 188 -13.45 6.39 -4.38
N VAL A 189 -12.26 5.79 -4.32
CA VAL A 189 -11.23 6.17 -3.33
C VAL A 189 -10.59 7.51 -3.67
N ASN A 190 -10.45 7.82 -4.96
CA ASN A 190 -9.89 9.10 -5.43
C ASN A 190 -10.87 10.29 -5.28
N LYS A 191 -12.13 10.08 -4.89
CA LYS A 191 -13.07 11.19 -4.68
C LYS A 191 -12.77 11.92 -3.38
N SER A 192 -12.65 13.24 -3.47
CA SER A 192 -12.45 14.14 -2.34
C SER A 192 -13.57 13.97 -1.31
N GLY A 193 -13.19 13.76 -0.04
CA GLY A 193 -14.12 13.66 1.10
C GLY A 193 -14.14 12.31 1.82
N GLY A 194 -13.38 11.32 1.34
CA GLY A 194 -13.36 9.96 1.90
C GLY A 194 -14.69 9.24 1.69
N PHE A 195 -14.69 7.92 1.87
CA PHE A 195 -15.92 7.13 1.73
C PHE A 195 -16.11 6.19 2.93
N ASN A 196 -17.35 5.93 3.32
CA ASN A 196 -17.62 5.14 4.52
C ASN A 196 -17.42 3.64 4.25
N LEU A 197 -16.29 3.10 4.73
CA LEU A 197 -15.96 1.67 4.64
C LEU A 197 -16.89 0.75 5.43
N GLU A 198 -17.53 1.23 6.51
CA GLU A 198 -18.49 0.42 7.28
C GLU A 198 -19.72 0.08 6.43
N LYS A 199 -20.13 1.02 5.57
CA LYS A 199 -21.26 0.84 4.65
C LYS A 199 -20.89 0.10 3.36
N ARG A 200 -19.59 -0.03 3.08
CA ARG A 200 -19.08 -0.62 1.83
C ARG A 200 -17.87 -1.52 2.08
N PRO A 201 -18.05 -2.65 2.78
CA PRO A 201 -16.97 -3.56 3.15
C PRO A 201 -16.25 -4.19 1.95
N GLU A 202 -16.86 -4.17 0.77
CA GLU A 202 -16.29 -4.67 -0.48
C GLU A 202 -15.02 -3.92 -0.93
N TYR A 203 -14.84 -2.66 -0.52
CA TYR A 203 -13.65 -1.86 -0.88
C TYR A 203 -12.49 -2.00 0.12
N VAL A 204 -12.65 -2.75 1.21
CA VAL A 204 -11.60 -2.84 2.24
C VAL A 204 -10.33 -3.51 1.70
N GLY A 205 -10.47 -4.44 0.74
CA GLY A 205 -9.33 -5.01 0.02
C GLY A 205 -8.55 -3.95 -0.75
N PHE A 206 -9.26 -3.16 -1.56
CA PHE A 206 -8.67 -2.06 -2.32
C PHE A 206 -8.01 -1.00 -1.43
N VAL A 207 -8.62 -0.63 -0.30
CA VAL A 207 -7.99 0.31 0.66
C VAL A 207 -6.70 -0.29 1.24
N ALA A 208 -6.67 -1.60 1.53
CA ALA A 208 -5.47 -2.25 2.00
C ALA A 208 -4.33 -2.16 0.98
N GLU A 209 -4.64 -2.39 -0.31
CA GLU A 209 -3.70 -2.30 -1.42
C GLU A 209 -3.12 -0.88 -1.53
N VAL A 210 -3.97 0.16 -1.53
CA VAL A 210 -3.52 1.56 -1.59
C VAL A 210 -2.69 1.94 -0.37
N ILE A 211 -3.05 1.49 0.84
CA ILE A 211 -2.26 1.74 2.05
C ILE A 211 -0.84 1.17 1.93
N VAL A 212 -0.72 -0.10 1.53
CA VAL A 212 0.61 -0.73 1.43
C VAL A 212 1.41 -0.13 0.29
N LYS A 213 0.80 0.08 -0.87
CA LYS A 213 1.43 0.75 -2.00
C LYS A 213 1.98 2.13 -1.61
N ASN A 214 1.16 2.96 -0.95
CA ASN A 214 1.55 4.30 -0.55
C ASN A 214 2.64 4.27 0.51
N LEU A 215 2.64 3.29 1.42
CA LEU A 215 3.74 3.11 2.37
C LEU A 215 5.08 2.94 1.64
N PHE A 216 5.16 2.07 0.63
CA PHE A 216 6.40 1.87 -0.14
C PHE A 216 6.77 3.09 -0.98
N GLN A 217 5.79 3.75 -1.59
CA GLN A 217 6.04 4.98 -2.35
C GLN A 217 6.50 6.14 -1.45
N GLN A 218 5.92 6.28 -0.26
CA GLN A 218 6.34 7.24 0.76
C GLN A 218 7.81 7.02 1.09
N LEU A 219 8.17 5.80 1.53
CA LEU A 219 9.55 5.44 1.88
C LEU A 219 10.54 5.72 0.74
N ARG A 220 10.16 5.44 -0.50
CA ARG A 220 10.95 5.78 -1.69
C ARG A 220 11.14 7.28 -1.86
N PHE A 221 10.06 8.04 -1.82
CA PHE A 221 10.13 9.48 -2.05
C PHE A 221 10.91 10.22 -0.97
N ASP A 222 10.88 9.64 0.23
CA ASP A 222 11.56 10.07 1.44
C ASP A 222 13.03 9.62 1.53
N GLY A 223 13.51 8.88 0.52
CA GLY A 223 14.90 8.40 0.43
C GLY A 223 15.25 7.31 1.44
N VAL A 224 14.26 6.65 2.04
CA VAL A 224 14.46 5.55 3.00
C VAL A 224 14.67 4.23 2.28
N LEU A 225 14.04 4.06 1.11
CA LEU A 225 14.01 2.79 0.38
C LEU A 225 14.27 3.01 -1.11
N ASP A 226 15.28 2.37 -1.68
CA ASP A 226 15.57 2.46 -3.13
C ASP A 226 14.81 1.41 -3.94
N VAL A 227 13.49 1.55 -3.96
CA VAL A 227 12.60 0.72 -4.79
C VAL A 227 11.70 1.58 -5.63
N ARG A 228 11.30 1.10 -6.80
CA ARG A 228 10.27 1.75 -7.62
C ARG A 228 9.00 0.89 -7.63
N VAL A 229 7.92 1.46 -7.11
CA VAL A 229 6.59 0.83 -7.14
C VAL A 229 5.84 1.26 -8.39
N VAL A 230 5.34 0.30 -9.17
CA VAL A 230 4.52 0.50 -10.36
C VAL A 230 3.18 -0.19 -10.15
N GLU A 231 2.08 0.55 -10.18
CA GLU A 231 0.74 -0.04 -10.05
C GLU A 231 0.40 -0.94 -11.22
N GLY A 232 -0.32 -2.03 -10.94
CA GLY A 232 -0.93 -2.86 -11.96
C GLY A 232 -2.05 -2.07 -12.66
N ASP A 233 -2.07 -2.12 -13.99
CA ASP A 233 -3.23 -1.64 -14.74
C ASP A 233 -4.46 -2.55 -14.51
N VAL A 234 -5.62 -2.14 -15.02
CA VAL A 234 -6.88 -2.89 -14.82
C VAL A 234 -6.79 -4.32 -15.36
N TYR A 235 -6.05 -4.57 -16.43
CA TYR A 235 -5.86 -5.90 -16.99
C TYR A 235 -4.96 -6.74 -16.09
N GLN A 236 -3.85 -6.17 -15.63
CA GLN A 236 -2.92 -6.84 -14.72
C GLN A 236 -3.61 -7.24 -13.40
N ASP A 237 -4.46 -6.38 -12.85
CA ASP A 237 -5.26 -6.65 -11.66
C ASP A 237 -6.31 -7.76 -11.92
N ALA A 238 -7.12 -7.59 -12.98
CA ALA A 238 -8.23 -8.49 -13.25
C ALA A 238 -7.80 -9.89 -13.74
N VAL A 239 -6.75 -9.96 -14.56
CA VAL A 239 -6.32 -11.17 -15.27
C VAL A 239 -5.06 -11.75 -14.64
N GLU A 240 -4.03 -10.93 -14.50
CA GLU A 240 -2.72 -11.34 -14.02
C GLU A 240 -2.63 -11.40 -12.49
N LYS A 241 -3.67 -10.88 -11.80
CA LYS A 241 -3.77 -10.85 -10.34
C LYS A 241 -2.63 -10.07 -9.67
N ILE A 242 -2.11 -9.04 -10.36
CA ILE A 242 -1.03 -8.18 -9.90
C ILE A 242 -1.63 -6.85 -9.42
N ASP A 243 -1.45 -6.53 -8.14
CA ASP A 243 -1.89 -5.23 -7.60
C ASP A 243 -0.83 -4.15 -7.88
N PHE A 244 0.45 -4.48 -7.70
CA PHE A 244 1.58 -3.67 -8.14
C PHE A 244 2.85 -4.49 -8.33
N ILE A 245 3.83 -3.90 -9.00
CA ILE A 245 5.16 -4.46 -9.24
C ILE A 245 6.20 -3.59 -8.53
N ILE A 246 7.09 -4.21 -7.76
CA ILE A 246 8.25 -3.57 -7.16
C ILE A 246 9.45 -3.84 -8.07
N HIS A 247 10.07 -2.76 -8.56
CA HIS A 247 11.36 -2.82 -9.22
C HIS A 247 12.45 -2.51 -8.21
N THR A 248 13.43 -3.41 -8.11
CA THR A 248 14.59 -3.24 -7.25
C THR A 248 15.86 -3.26 -8.09
N LYS A 249 16.83 -2.42 -7.73
CA LYS A 249 18.16 -2.47 -8.32
C LYS A 249 18.99 -3.50 -7.57
N GLN A 250 19.49 -4.52 -8.26
CA GLN A 250 20.44 -5.46 -7.66
C GLN A 250 21.86 -5.00 -7.95
N HIS A 251 22.58 -4.59 -6.90
CA HIS A 251 24.03 -4.49 -6.96
C HIS A 251 24.64 -5.85 -6.63
N LYS A 252 25.12 -6.58 -7.64
CA LYS A 252 25.93 -7.78 -7.40
C LYS A 252 27.25 -7.36 -6.73
N ARG A 253 27.38 -7.59 -5.43
CA ARG A 253 28.66 -7.43 -4.72
C ARG A 253 29.56 -8.62 -5.05
N GLY A 254 30.53 -8.43 -5.95
CA GLY A 254 31.55 -9.42 -6.28
C GLY A 254 32.42 -8.98 -7.46
N VAL A 255 33.66 -8.60 -7.15
CA VAL A 255 34.86 -8.36 -7.98
C VAL A 255 34.65 -8.26 -9.51
N ASP A 256 34.80 -7.02 -9.98
CA ASP A 256 35.41 -6.59 -11.25
C ASP A 256 34.90 -7.25 -12.54
N VAL A 257 33.64 -6.98 -12.88
CA VAL A 257 33.19 -6.87 -14.28
C VAL A 257 32.10 -5.80 -14.31
N GLU A 258 32.11 -4.93 -15.32
CA GLU A 258 30.98 -4.08 -15.70
C GLU A 258 29.76 -4.98 -16.00
N VAL A 259 29.02 -5.37 -14.96
CA VAL A 259 27.78 -6.14 -15.11
C VAL A 259 26.64 -5.13 -15.03
N ASP A 260 25.85 -5.08 -16.09
CA ASP A 260 24.60 -4.33 -16.18
C ASP A 260 23.81 -4.44 -14.86
N GLU A 261 23.28 -3.30 -14.38
CA GLU A 261 22.39 -3.27 -13.20
C GLU A 261 21.27 -4.30 -13.42
N VAL A 262 21.28 -5.39 -12.66
CA VAL A 262 20.21 -6.40 -12.75
C VAL A 262 19.00 -5.80 -12.03
N VAL A 263 18.01 -5.37 -12.80
CA VAL A 263 16.73 -4.91 -12.26
C VAL A 263 15.87 -6.12 -12.01
N SER A 264 15.41 -6.30 -10.77
CA SER A 264 14.44 -7.35 -10.46
C SER A 264 13.03 -6.79 -10.39
N HIS A 265 12.08 -7.50 -10.99
CA HIS A 265 10.67 -7.17 -11.12
C HIS A 265 9.83 -8.15 -10.31
N ILE A 266 9.37 -7.74 -9.13
CA ILE A 266 8.57 -8.60 -8.24
C ILE A 266 7.13 -8.11 -8.24
N ALA A 267 6.21 -8.90 -8.78
CA ALA A 267 4.78 -8.63 -8.67
C ALA A 267 4.27 -8.97 -7.26
N VAL A 268 3.35 -8.17 -6.77
CA VAL A 268 2.73 -8.31 -5.45
C VAL A 268 1.23 -8.47 -5.64
N GLN A 269 0.68 -9.53 -5.06
CA GLN A 269 -0.74 -9.69 -4.86
C GLN A 269 -1.06 -9.63 -3.36
N PHE A 270 -2.06 -8.85 -2.98
CA PHE A 270 -2.59 -8.79 -1.64
C PHE A 270 -3.73 -9.76 -1.43
N THR A 271 -3.81 -10.23 -0.19
CA THR A 271 -5.01 -10.89 0.27
C THR A 271 -5.34 -10.55 1.71
N THR A 272 -6.63 -10.32 1.90
CA THR A 272 -7.27 -10.12 3.19
C THR A 272 -7.85 -11.43 3.76
N GLU A 273 -7.70 -12.54 3.03
CA GLU A 273 -8.31 -13.83 3.34
C GLU A 273 -7.69 -14.43 4.60
N ARG A 274 -8.55 -14.94 5.48
CA ARG A 274 -8.15 -15.52 6.76
C ARG A 274 -8.25 -17.03 6.79
N ARG A 275 -9.05 -17.62 5.90
CA ARG A 275 -9.31 -19.06 5.84
C ARG A 275 -8.25 -19.73 4.97
N ASN A 276 -7.51 -20.67 5.56
CA ASN A 276 -6.44 -21.41 4.88
C ASN A 276 -6.88 -22.10 3.58
N GLU A 277 -8.12 -22.60 3.52
CA GLU A 277 -8.65 -23.27 2.32
C GLU A 277 -8.78 -22.30 1.13
N ARG A 278 -9.30 -21.10 1.36
CA ARG A 278 -9.42 -20.06 0.32
C ARG A 278 -8.06 -19.47 -0.04
N LEU A 279 -7.15 -19.36 0.94
CA LEU A 279 -5.76 -18.99 0.69
C LEU A 279 -5.07 -19.99 -0.25
N ARG A 280 -5.25 -21.30 -0.03
CA ARG A 280 -4.72 -22.34 -0.93
C ARG A 280 -5.26 -22.20 -2.35
N LYS A 281 -6.56 -21.94 -2.50
CA LYS A 281 -7.15 -21.69 -3.84
C LYS A 281 -6.51 -20.49 -4.53
N LYS A 282 -6.27 -19.39 -3.80
CA LYS A 282 -5.55 -18.23 -4.34
C LYS A 282 -4.11 -18.54 -4.73
N ILE A 283 -3.40 -19.31 -3.92
CA ILE A 283 -2.02 -19.74 -4.23
C ILE A 283 -1.99 -20.55 -5.52
N LEU A 284 -2.91 -21.51 -5.70
CA LEU A 284 -3.00 -22.28 -6.94
C LEU A 284 -3.30 -21.40 -8.15
N GLN A 285 -4.23 -20.44 -8.01
CA GLN A 285 -4.51 -19.46 -9.07
C GLN A 285 -3.28 -18.61 -9.41
N LEU A 286 -2.50 -18.21 -8.41
CA LEU A 286 -1.25 -17.49 -8.64
C LEU A 286 -0.19 -18.33 -9.34
N GLU A 287 -0.07 -19.62 -8.98
CA GLU A 287 0.88 -20.54 -9.62
C GLU A 287 0.59 -20.71 -11.12
N GLU A 288 -0.69 -20.77 -11.51
CA GLU A 288 -1.11 -20.84 -12.91
C GLU A 288 -0.66 -19.61 -13.71
N VAL A 289 -0.80 -18.41 -13.15
CA VAL A 289 -0.45 -17.15 -13.83
C VAL A 289 1.07 -16.90 -13.76
N ARG A 290 1.73 -17.27 -12.66
CA ARG A 290 3.17 -17.07 -12.42
C ARG A 290 4.03 -17.64 -13.53
N ALA A 291 3.74 -18.86 -13.99
CA ALA A 291 4.49 -19.48 -15.08
C ALA A 291 4.45 -18.63 -16.37
N SER A 292 3.26 -18.17 -16.77
CA SER A 292 3.11 -17.34 -17.98
C SER A 292 3.80 -15.98 -17.87
N LEU A 293 3.79 -15.36 -16.68
CA LEU A 293 4.36 -14.03 -16.49
C LEU A 293 5.89 -14.08 -16.45
N ILE A 294 6.46 -15.11 -15.81
CA ILE A 294 7.90 -15.36 -15.83
C ILE A 294 8.37 -15.70 -17.26
N GLU A 295 7.64 -16.55 -17.99
CA GLU A 295 7.96 -16.89 -19.38
C GLU A 295 7.91 -15.66 -20.30
N SER A 296 6.97 -14.75 -20.07
CA SER A 296 6.87 -13.49 -20.81
C SER A 296 7.98 -12.47 -20.48
N GLY A 297 8.75 -12.71 -19.40
CA GLY A 297 9.75 -11.77 -18.89
C GLY A 297 9.15 -10.50 -18.27
N LEU A 298 7.86 -10.49 -17.92
CA LEU A 298 7.22 -9.33 -17.31
C LEU A 298 7.65 -9.13 -15.85
N VAL A 299 7.81 -10.24 -15.13
CA VAL A 299 8.21 -10.28 -13.71
C VAL A 299 9.12 -11.49 -13.48
N ASP A 300 10.03 -11.37 -12.52
CA ASP A 300 10.87 -12.49 -12.06
C ASP A 300 10.12 -13.37 -11.07
N ASP A 301 9.22 -12.76 -10.29
CA ASP A 301 8.45 -13.46 -9.28
C ASP A 301 7.12 -12.78 -8.96
N ILE A 302 6.22 -13.52 -8.33
CA ILE A 302 4.94 -13.05 -7.79
C ILE A 302 4.83 -13.50 -6.34
N ILE A 303 4.65 -12.52 -5.45
CA ILE A 303 4.51 -12.77 -4.02
C ILE A 303 3.08 -12.48 -3.55
N LEU A 304 2.55 -13.39 -2.72
CA LEU A 304 1.25 -13.21 -2.08
C LEU A 304 1.44 -12.65 -0.68
N VAL A 305 1.02 -11.40 -0.49
CA VAL A 305 1.15 -10.67 0.77
C VAL A 305 -0.17 -10.67 1.52
N ARG A 306 -0.15 -11.18 2.75
CA ARG A 306 -1.34 -11.24 3.59
C ARG A 306 -1.45 -10.02 4.49
N VAL A 307 -2.49 -9.21 4.27
CA VAL A 307 -2.74 -8.02 5.09
C VAL A 307 -3.68 -8.36 6.25
N PRO A 308 -3.29 -8.08 7.50
CA PRO A 308 -4.19 -8.21 8.64
C PRO A 308 -5.31 -7.16 8.57
N MET A 309 -6.51 -7.58 8.21
CA MET A 309 -7.69 -6.68 8.15
C MET A 309 -8.15 -6.11 9.49
N LYS A 310 -7.63 -6.64 10.61
CA LYS A 310 -8.14 -6.25 11.93
C LYS A 310 -7.70 -4.82 12.22
N GLY A 311 -8.67 -3.91 12.37
CA GLY A 311 -8.42 -2.50 12.64
C GLY A 311 -8.31 -1.62 11.40
N LEU A 312 -8.18 -2.17 10.18
CA LEU A 312 -7.98 -1.36 8.96
C LEU A 312 -9.12 -0.35 8.74
N VAL A 313 -10.37 -0.82 8.86
CA VAL A 313 -11.57 0.03 8.75
C VAL A 313 -11.58 1.12 9.82
N GLU A 314 -11.16 0.79 11.05
CA GLU A 314 -11.08 1.74 12.15
C GLU A 314 -10.00 2.79 11.90
N HIS A 315 -8.80 2.39 11.46
CA HIS A 315 -7.71 3.30 11.13
C HIS A 315 -8.08 4.26 10.01
N TYR A 316 -8.68 3.75 8.93
CA TYR A 316 -9.18 4.57 7.83
C TYR A 316 -10.29 5.53 8.27
N THR A 317 -11.25 5.04 9.06
CA THR A 317 -12.34 5.88 9.59
C THR A 317 -11.82 6.95 10.52
N ASN A 318 -10.81 6.66 11.35
CA ASN A 318 -10.19 7.64 12.24
C ASN A 318 -9.41 8.70 11.46
N TRP A 319 -8.74 8.29 10.37
CA TRP A 319 -8.09 9.22 9.44
C TRP A 319 -9.09 10.18 8.79
N ILE A 320 -10.23 9.69 8.30
CA ILE A 320 -11.31 10.56 7.79
C ILE A 320 -11.84 11.49 8.88
N LYS A 321 -12.09 10.97 10.09
CA LYS A 321 -12.60 11.77 11.23
C LYS A 321 -11.61 12.84 11.70
N GLY A 322 -10.32 12.66 11.44
CA GLY A 322 -9.27 13.65 11.71
C GLY A 322 -9.11 14.68 10.60
N ASP A 323 -10.10 14.85 9.71
CA ASP A 323 -10.03 15.70 8.52
C ASP A 323 -8.91 15.31 7.55
N MET A 324 -8.60 14.00 7.49
CA MET A 324 -7.64 13.40 6.56
C MET A 324 -6.26 14.07 6.66
N PRO A 325 -5.54 13.96 7.79
CA PRO A 325 -4.20 14.55 7.93
C PRO A 325 -3.22 13.98 6.90
N PRO A 326 -2.13 14.71 6.58
CA PRO A 326 -1.15 14.26 5.60
C PRO A 326 -0.50 12.92 5.96
N GLY A 327 -0.19 12.14 4.93
CA GLY A 327 0.42 10.81 5.01
C GLY A 327 -0.58 9.67 4.91
N GLY A 328 -1.88 9.97 4.87
CA GLY A 328 -2.92 8.99 4.67
C GLY A 328 -3.20 8.09 5.89
N PRO A 329 -4.03 7.05 5.73
CA PRO A 329 -4.47 6.16 6.81
C PRO A 329 -3.36 5.40 7.53
N ILE A 330 -2.19 5.23 6.90
CA ILE A 330 -1.02 4.53 7.47
C ILE A 330 -0.49 5.20 8.74
N THR A 331 -0.74 6.50 8.92
CA THR A 331 -0.39 7.26 10.13
C THR A 331 -1.14 6.77 11.37
N TYR A 332 -2.35 6.22 11.19
CA TYR A 332 -3.18 5.66 12.26
C TYR A 332 -2.89 4.18 12.52
N ILE A 333 -2.11 3.52 11.65
CA ILE A 333 -1.75 2.11 11.79
C ILE A 333 -0.58 1.98 12.78
N PRO A 334 -0.68 1.10 13.80
CA PRO A 334 0.38 0.93 14.79
C PRO A 334 1.72 0.53 14.15
N PRO A 335 2.86 1.01 14.68
CA PRO A 335 4.18 0.66 14.15
C PRO A 335 4.45 -0.85 14.02
N SER A 336 3.89 -1.70 14.90
CA SER A 336 3.92 -3.18 14.76
C SER A 336 3.47 -3.65 13.41
N VAL A 337 2.34 -3.09 12.99
CA VAL A 337 1.58 -3.59 11.87
C VAL A 337 2.25 -3.08 10.60
N ARG A 338 2.74 -1.84 10.59
CA ARG A 338 3.55 -1.30 9.50
C ARG A 338 4.84 -2.10 9.30
N LYS A 339 5.58 -2.36 10.38
CA LYS A 339 6.77 -3.21 10.36
C LYS A 339 6.46 -4.60 9.80
N MET A 340 5.36 -5.21 10.23
CA MET A 340 4.92 -6.50 9.70
C MET A 340 4.61 -6.43 8.20
N LEU A 341 3.89 -5.40 7.74
CA LEU A 341 3.58 -5.22 6.31
C LEU A 341 4.85 -5.08 5.48
N LEU A 342 5.80 -4.25 5.95
CA LEU A 342 7.11 -4.11 5.31
C LEU A 342 7.84 -5.45 5.25
N GLN A 343 7.91 -6.17 6.36
CA GLN A 343 8.55 -7.49 6.42
C GLN A 343 7.90 -8.50 5.48
N GLU A 344 6.57 -8.57 5.41
CA GLU A 344 5.89 -9.55 4.55
C GLU A 344 6.11 -9.30 3.06
N VAL A 345 6.17 -8.03 2.64
CA VAL A 345 6.50 -7.68 1.26
C VAL A 345 8.00 -7.91 0.98
N LEU A 346 8.88 -7.40 1.85
CA LEU A 346 10.33 -7.46 1.65
C LEU A 346 10.92 -8.87 1.74
N LYS A 347 10.34 -9.77 2.55
CA LYS A 347 10.76 -11.19 2.64
C LYS A 347 10.75 -11.88 1.28
N GLY A 348 9.81 -11.49 0.42
CA GLY A 348 9.65 -12.05 -0.91
C GLY A 348 10.59 -11.46 -1.96
N ILE A 349 11.36 -10.42 -1.62
CA ILE A 349 12.29 -9.76 -2.53
C ILE A 349 13.70 -10.30 -2.29
N PRO A 350 14.37 -10.88 -3.30
CA PRO A 350 15.75 -11.34 -3.18
C PRO A 350 16.70 -10.22 -2.70
N ASN A 351 17.67 -10.56 -1.85
CA ASN A 351 18.70 -9.66 -1.30
C ASN A 351 18.23 -8.54 -0.35
N PHE A 352 16.93 -8.31 -0.19
CA PHE A 352 16.41 -7.38 0.82
C PHE A 352 16.63 -7.88 2.26
N ASN A 353 16.73 -9.21 2.44
CA ASN A 353 17.05 -9.83 3.72
C ASN A 353 18.50 -9.59 4.20
N GLU A 354 19.39 -9.07 3.35
CA GLU A 354 20.82 -8.93 3.66
C GLU A 354 21.27 -7.51 4.00
N VAL A 355 20.49 -6.46 3.67
CA VAL A 355 21.02 -5.08 3.63
C VAL A 355 20.22 -4.04 4.44
N GLU A 356 18.97 -4.27 4.83
CA GLU A 356 18.21 -3.28 5.61
C GLU A 356 17.59 -3.88 6.87
N ASN A 357 17.95 -3.33 8.03
CA ASN A 357 17.27 -3.67 9.26
C ASN A 357 15.89 -3.03 9.21
N VAL A 358 14.83 -3.82 9.02
CA VAL A 358 13.44 -3.32 9.01
C VAL A 358 13.13 -2.55 10.31
N ASP A 359 13.85 -2.82 11.40
CA ASP A 359 13.82 -1.97 12.60
C ASP A 359 14.32 -0.55 12.34
N GLU A 360 15.41 -0.35 11.59
CA GLU A 360 15.94 0.97 11.22
C GLU A 360 14.99 1.74 10.30
N ILE A 361 14.34 1.07 9.34
CA ILE A 361 13.30 1.69 8.49
C ILE A 361 12.13 2.17 9.35
N GLU A 362 11.63 1.33 10.25
CA GLU A 362 10.51 1.68 11.12
C GLU A 362 10.93 2.73 12.16
N GLU A 363 12.14 2.69 12.69
CA GLU A 363 12.70 3.71 13.58
C GLU A 363 12.80 5.06 12.87
N ASN A 364 13.26 5.09 11.62
CA ASN A 364 13.28 6.29 10.79
C ASN A 364 11.86 6.81 10.52
N MET A 365 10.89 5.94 10.27
CA MET A 365 9.48 6.33 10.14
C MET A 365 8.92 6.89 11.45
N ILE A 366 9.15 6.20 12.58
CA ILE A 366 8.68 6.61 13.90
C ILE A 366 9.31 7.96 14.28
N PHE A 367 10.61 8.13 14.03
CA PHE A 367 11.32 9.39 14.25
C PHE A 367 10.65 10.51 13.47
N ARG A 368 10.42 10.31 12.16
CA ARG A 368 9.75 11.29 11.29
C ARG A 368 8.31 11.58 11.71
N ILE A 369 7.57 10.60 12.24
CA ILE A 369 6.20 10.79 12.75
C ILE A 369 6.21 11.52 14.09
N ASN A 370 7.17 11.22 14.98
CA ASN A 370 7.29 11.88 16.28
C ASN A 370 7.77 13.33 16.15
N GLU A 371 8.61 13.62 15.14
CA GLU A 371 8.98 14.98 14.77
C GLU A 371 7.81 15.82 14.23
N ARG A 372 6.65 15.19 13.93
CA ARG A 372 5.45 15.89 13.48
C ARG A 372 4.70 16.67 14.54
N GLY A 373 5.11 16.55 15.81
CA GLY A 373 4.46 17.24 16.92
C GLY A 373 3.09 16.65 17.26
N GLU A 374 3.06 15.87 18.35
CA GLU A 374 1.88 15.43 19.12
C GLU A 374 0.48 15.70 18.51
N THR A 375 0.00 14.80 17.64
CA THR A 375 -1.44 14.68 17.36
C THR A 375 -2.17 14.17 18.62
N GLY A 376 -2.61 15.08 19.50
CA GLY A 376 -3.81 14.98 20.33
C GLY A 376 -4.00 13.84 21.36
N GLN A 377 -3.14 12.82 21.42
CA GLN A 377 -3.19 11.78 22.45
C GLN A 377 -1.79 11.51 23.00
N LYS A 378 -1.49 12.10 24.17
CA LYS A 378 -0.37 11.70 25.03
C LYS A 378 -0.62 10.30 25.60
N ILE A 379 -0.54 9.29 24.75
CA ILE A 379 -0.26 7.93 25.21
C ILE A 379 1.26 7.89 25.35
N SER A 380 1.75 7.91 26.59
CA SER A 380 3.19 7.76 26.88
C SER A 380 3.75 6.60 26.03
N ASN A 381 4.95 6.73 25.46
CA ASN A 381 5.64 5.61 24.78
C ASN A 381 5.62 4.33 25.64
N ARG A 382 5.61 4.49 26.98
CA ARG A 382 5.46 3.39 27.94
C ARG A 382 4.07 2.73 27.92
N GLU A 383 3.00 3.49 27.70
CA GLU A 383 1.63 2.99 27.54
C GLU A 383 1.38 2.40 26.15
N LEU A 384 1.97 2.99 25.11
CA LEU A 384 1.92 2.49 23.74
C LEU A 384 2.65 1.15 23.63
N ILE A 385 3.84 1.03 24.21
CA ILE A 385 4.58 -0.24 24.34
C ILE A 385 3.81 -1.24 25.22
N LYS A 386 3.17 -0.81 26.32
CA LYS A 386 2.34 -1.71 27.15
C LYS A 386 1.12 -2.22 26.37
N LYS A 387 0.45 -1.37 25.60
CA LYS A 387 -0.71 -1.71 24.77
C LYS A 387 -0.29 -2.62 23.62
N TYR A 388 0.79 -2.29 22.93
CA TYR A 388 1.43 -3.10 21.90
C TYR A 388 1.76 -4.50 22.41
N LEU A 389 2.46 -4.62 23.54
CA LEU A 389 2.80 -5.91 24.10
C LEU A 389 1.53 -6.66 24.51
N LYS A 390 0.56 -5.99 25.13
CA LYS A 390 -0.72 -6.60 25.51
C LYS A 390 -1.48 -7.15 24.29
N ASP A 391 -1.54 -6.38 23.19
CA ASP A 391 -2.26 -6.75 21.97
C ASP A 391 -1.49 -7.81 21.16
N PHE A 392 -0.17 -7.67 21.03
CA PHE A 392 0.69 -8.69 20.41
C PHE A 392 0.51 -10.04 21.10
N TYR A 393 0.44 -10.11 22.43
CA TYR A 393 0.29 -11.37 23.16
C TYR A 393 -1.15 -11.88 23.32
N GLN A 394 -2.15 -11.01 23.21
CA GLN A 394 -3.55 -11.46 23.08
C GLN A 394 -3.82 -12.12 21.72
N HIS A 395 -3.00 -11.82 20.71
CA HIS A 395 -3.24 -12.23 19.32
C HIS A 395 -2.17 -13.13 18.69
N SER A 396 -0.99 -13.27 19.29
CA SER A 396 0.00 -14.26 18.89
C SER A 396 -0.34 -15.64 19.48
N SER A 397 -0.50 -16.63 18.61
CA SER A 397 -0.75 -18.03 18.99
C SER A 397 0.53 -18.67 19.53
N TYR A 398 0.84 -18.44 20.81
CA TYR A 398 1.89 -19.23 21.47
C TYR A 398 1.44 -20.68 21.63
N THR A 399 2.36 -21.61 21.38
CA THR A 399 2.15 -23.03 21.69
C THR A 399 2.74 -23.34 23.06
N THR A 400 2.08 -24.23 23.79
CA THR A 400 2.57 -24.71 25.09
C THR A 400 2.94 -26.17 24.97
N LYS A 401 4.16 -26.54 25.37
CA LYS A 401 4.58 -27.94 25.47
C LYS A 401 4.82 -28.30 26.94
N VAL A 402 4.28 -29.44 27.38
CA VAL A 402 4.63 -30.01 28.68
C VAL A 402 6.05 -30.55 28.55
N LEU A 403 6.95 -30.03 29.38
CA LEU A 403 8.36 -30.42 29.37
C LEU A 403 8.61 -31.58 30.33
N GLN A 404 7.92 -31.57 31.47
CA GLN A 404 8.08 -32.58 32.51
C GLN A 404 6.81 -32.66 33.35
N GLU A 405 6.45 -33.88 33.78
CA GLU A 405 5.38 -34.13 34.75
C GLU A 405 5.88 -35.16 35.76
N GLU A 406 5.66 -34.87 37.05
CA GLU A 406 6.13 -35.69 38.16
C GLU A 406 5.02 -35.79 39.23
N GLN A 407 4.79 -37.00 39.72
CA GLN A 407 3.94 -37.24 40.88
C GLN A 407 4.83 -37.24 42.12
N LEU A 408 4.56 -36.32 43.04
CA LEU A 408 5.28 -36.18 44.30
C LEU A 408 4.82 -37.25 45.29
N GLU A 409 5.68 -37.59 46.26
CA GLU A 409 5.43 -38.62 47.29
C GLU A 409 4.14 -38.38 48.08
N ASP A 410 3.72 -37.11 48.22
CA ASP A 410 2.50 -36.72 48.91
C ASP A 410 1.24 -36.70 48.02
N GLY A 411 1.32 -37.31 46.84
CA GLY A 411 0.23 -37.44 45.89
C GLY A 411 -0.06 -36.19 45.06
N ARG A 412 0.71 -35.11 45.21
CA ARG A 412 0.59 -33.91 44.35
C ARG A 412 1.17 -34.17 42.97
N ILE A 413 0.65 -33.46 41.96
CA ILE A 413 1.23 -33.48 40.61
C ILE A 413 1.94 -32.16 40.36
N LYS A 414 3.20 -32.24 39.97
CA LYS A 414 4.04 -31.13 39.54
C LYS A 414 4.22 -31.22 38.02
N ALA A 415 3.92 -30.11 37.32
CA ALA A 415 4.09 -30.00 35.88
C ALA A 415 4.98 -28.82 35.53
N ARG A 416 5.87 -29.00 34.56
CA ARG A 416 6.71 -27.96 33.96
C ARG A 416 6.29 -27.75 32.51
N VAL A 417 6.02 -26.51 32.13
CA VAL A 417 5.51 -26.16 30.79
C VAL A 417 6.37 -25.07 30.18
N GLY A 418 6.76 -25.27 28.92
CA GLY A 418 7.45 -24.28 28.08
C GLY A 418 6.47 -23.53 27.18
N LEU A 419 6.73 -22.25 26.97
CA LEU A 419 6.04 -21.38 26.02
C LEU A 419 6.90 -21.17 24.78
N TYR A 420 6.28 -21.31 23.60
CA TYR A 420 6.96 -21.17 22.32
C TYR A 420 6.19 -20.28 21.34
N ILE A 421 6.91 -19.50 20.52
CA ILE A 421 6.38 -18.79 19.34
C ILE A 421 7.28 -19.15 18.16
N GLY A 422 6.69 -19.58 17.04
CA GLY A 422 7.48 -19.95 15.84
C GLY A 422 8.48 -21.10 16.05
N GLY A 423 8.38 -21.86 17.15
CA GLY A 423 9.35 -22.89 17.53
C GLY A 423 10.43 -22.43 18.52
N GLU A 424 10.57 -21.12 18.76
CA GLU A 424 11.54 -20.58 19.72
C GLU A 424 11.02 -20.64 21.16
N PHE A 425 11.88 -21.03 22.10
CA PHE A 425 11.56 -21.11 23.52
C PHE A 425 11.62 -19.73 24.18
N LEU A 426 10.51 -19.32 24.81
CA LEU A 426 10.40 -18.00 25.42
C LEU A 426 10.59 -18.01 26.94
N ALA A 427 9.87 -18.91 27.61
CA ALA A 427 9.84 -19.03 29.06
C ALA A 427 9.26 -20.36 29.50
N GLU A 428 9.57 -20.73 30.74
CA GLU A 428 9.01 -21.90 31.40
C GLU A 428 8.31 -21.53 32.70
N GLY A 429 7.33 -22.35 33.08
CA GLY A 429 6.63 -22.23 34.34
C GLY A 429 6.40 -23.58 34.96
N GLU A 430 6.35 -23.59 36.29
CA GLU A 430 6.08 -24.77 37.08
C GLU A 430 4.75 -24.59 37.81
N GLY A 431 3.94 -25.63 37.87
CA GLY A 431 2.65 -25.63 38.56
C GLY A 431 2.47 -26.92 39.35
N ILE A 432 2.03 -26.79 40.59
CA ILE A 432 1.72 -27.92 41.47
C ILE A 432 0.22 -27.90 41.77
N ALA A 433 -0.45 -29.05 41.63
CA ALA A 433 -1.84 -29.24 42.00
C ALA A 433 -1.97 -30.26 43.14
N LYS A 434 -2.80 -29.94 44.14
CA LYS A 434 -3.16 -30.83 45.25
C LYS A 434 -4.63 -31.22 45.12
N GLU A 435 -4.93 -32.46 45.48
CA GLU A 435 -6.27 -33.02 45.40
C GLU A 435 -7.18 -32.39 46.47
N PRO A 436 -8.39 -31.91 46.11
CA PRO A 436 -9.40 -31.54 47.09
C PRO A 436 -10.17 -32.81 47.52
N GLY A 437 -9.72 -33.42 48.61
CA GLY A 437 -10.55 -34.39 49.36
C GLY A 437 -10.46 -35.88 48.96
N GLY A 438 -9.26 -36.42 48.75
CA GLY A 438 -8.94 -37.83 49.00
C GLY A 438 -9.75 -38.89 48.24
N LYS A 439 -10.12 -38.64 46.97
CA LYS A 439 -10.80 -39.64 46.12
C LYS A 439 -9.99 -39.88 44.83
N PRO A 440 -9.48 -41.10 44.60
CA PRO A 440 -8.44 -41.40 43.60
C PRO A 440 -8.87 -41.31 42.11
N GLU A 441 -10.14 -41.08 41.80
CA GLU A 441 -10.65 -41.02 40.40
C GLU A 441 -10.37 -39.69 39.67
N LYS A 442 -9.59 -38.76 40.25
CA LYS A 442 -9.41 -37.39 39.70
C LYS A 442 -7.99 -37.04 39.20
N SER A 443 -7.14 -38.04 38.93
CA SER A 443 -5.77 -37.82 38.45
C SER A 443 -5.69 -36.94 37.19
N SER A 444 -6.59 -37.13 36.22
CA SER A 444 -6.65 -36.32 34.99
C SER A 444 -6.99 -34.84 35.26
N LYS A 445 -7.86 -34.55 36.25
CA LYS A 445 -8.20 -33.19 36.67
C LYS A 445 -7.05 -32.53 37.43
N MET A 446 -6.26 -33.29 38.17
CA MET A 446 -5.05 -32.78 38.82
C MET A 446 -3.96 -32.42 37.80
N ARG A 447 -3.74 -33.27 36.79
CA ARG A 447 -2.81 -33.00 35.68
C ARG A 447 -3.17 -31.72 34.94
N SER A 448 -4.44 -31.59 34.54
CA SER A 448 -4.90 -30.39 33.83
C SER A 448 -4.78 -29.12 34.68
N SER A 449 -5.04 -29.22 35.99
CA SER A 449 -4.85 -28.11 36.94
C SER A 449 -3.38 -27.73 37.12
N ALA A 450 -2.48 -28.70 37.28
CA ALA A 450 -1.03 -28.47 37.40
C ALA A 450 -0.47 -27.80 36.13
N ILE A 451 -0.85 -28.32 34.95
CA ILE A 451 -0.47 -27.75 33.64
C ILE A 451 -1.03 -26.33 33.48
N SER A 452 -2.26 -26.07 33.88
CA SER A 452 -2.87 -24.73 33.81
C SER A 452 -2.11 -23.72 34.69
N ARG A 453 -1.76 -24.11 35.92
CA ARG A 453 -0.92 -23.30 36.83
C ARG A 453 0.47 -23.07 36.26
N ALA A 454 1.09 -24.09 35.70
CA ALA A 454 2.39 -24.02 35.05
C ALA A 454 2.38 -23.02 33.88
N LYS A 455 1.36 -23.08 33.01
CA LYS A 455 1.14 -22.10 31.93
C LYS A 455 1.01 -20.68 32.47
N GLY A 456 0.23 -20.48 33.54
CA GLY A 456 0.07 -19.18 34.18
C GLY A 456 1.40 -18.62 34.70
N ASN A 457 2.22 -19.46 35.34
CA ASN A 457 3.51 -19.06 35.87
C ASN A 457 4.54 -18.78 34.75
N ALA A 458 4.53 -19.56 33.68
CA ALA A 458 5.38 -19.32 32.49
C ALA A 458 5.09 -17.94 31.89
N ARG A 459 3.81 -17.59 31.75
CA ARG A 459 3.38 -16.27 31.25
C ARG A 459 3.86 -15.14 32.16
N ARG A 460 3.75 -15.30 33.49
CA ARG A 460 4.22 -14.27 34.45
C ARG A 460 5.74 -14.06 34.36
N LYS A 461 6.52 -15.14 34.25
CA LYS A 461 7.98 -15.06 34.08
C LYS A 461 8.36 -14.36 32.77
N LEU A 462 7.70 -14.71 31.66
CA LEU A 462 7.90 -14.05 30.36
C LEU A 462 7.64 -12.54 30.44
N VAL A 463 6.50 -12.14 31.03
CA VAL A 463 6.16 -10.73 31.23
C VAL A 463 7.21 -10.00 32.08
N LYS A 464 7.76 -10.65 33.10
CA LYS A 464 8.81 -10.07 33.95
C LYS A 464 10.13 -9.90 33.19
N LYS A 465 10.55 -10.90 32.40
CA LYS A 465 11.76 -10.86 31.55
C LYS A 465 11.66 -9.68 30.57
N ILE A 466 10.54 -9.57 29.84
CA ILE A 466 10.32 -8.49 28.87
C ILE A 466 10.30 -7.11 29.54
N LYS A 467 9.67 -6.97 30.71
CA LYS A 467 9.69 -5.70 31.46
C LYS A 467 11.11 -5.28 31.87
N ASN A 468 11.99 -6.24 32.14
CA ASN A 468 13.38 -5.97 32.47
C ASN A 468 14.17 -5.61 31.20
N ASP A 469 14.02 -6.36 30.11
CA ASP A 469 14.70 -6.09 28.83
C ASP A 469 14.29 -4.72 28.26
N ALA A 470 13.01 -4.36 28.36
CA ALA A 470 12.51 -3.05 27.97
C ALA A 470 13.04 -1.91 28.85
N ARG A 471 13.30 -2.17 30.14
CA ARG A 471 13.91 -1.15 31.02
C ARG A 471 15.38 -0.92 30.65
N VAL A 472 16.12 -1.98 30.36
CA VAL A 472 17.55 -1.92 30.00
C VAL A 472 17.78 -1.22 28.66
N ARG A 473 16.83 -1.27 27.72
CA ARG A 473 16.94 -0.57 26.42
C ARG A 473 16.49 0.89 26.45
N ILE A 474 15.82 1.32 27.52
CA ILE A 474 15.28 2.69 27.68
C ILE A 474 16.16 3.53 28.61
N SER A 475 17.00 2.89 29.44
CA SER A 475 18.09 3.51 30.21
C SER A 475 19.38 3.49 29.42
#